data_AF-A0A519V052-F1
#
_entry.id   AF-A0A519V052-F1
#
_cell.length_a   1.000
_cell.length_b   1.000
_cell.length_c   1.000
_cell.angle_alpha   90.00
_cell.angle_beta   90.00
_cell.angle_gamma   90.00
#
_symmetry.space_group_name_H-M   'P 1'
#
loop_
_entity.id
_entity.type
_entity.pdbx_description
1 polymer ?
#
loop_
_entity_poly.entity_id
_entity_poly.type
_entity_poly.pdbx_seq_one_letter_code
_entity_poly.pdbx_strand_id
1 'polypeptide(L)' 'RIHKSYLVSLVLAEKIIVQPGSKYSLLLNNGELLPIGRSKYKDLKGKMF' A
#
# COMPACT_ATOMS: atom_id res chain seq x y z
N ARG A 1 -3.87 -0.68 8.58
CA ARG A 1 -2.66 -1.53 8.81
C ARG A 1 -2.24 -2.13 7.48
N ILE A 2 -1.15 -1.63 6.88
CA ILE A 2 -0.64 -2.03 5.56
C ILE A 2 0.51 -3.05 5.65
N HIS A 3 1.11 -3.16 6.83
CA HIS A 3 2.16 -4.13 7.17
C HIS A 3 1.98 -4.59 8.62
N LYS A 4 2.61 -5.71 9.02
CA LYS A 4 2.58 -6.19 10.42
C LYS A 4 3.04 -5.10 11.40
N SER A 5 3.98 -4.25 10.97
CA SER A 5 4.53 -3.14 11.75
C SER A 5 3.93 -1.76 11.46
N TYR A 6 3.17 -1.58 10.37
CA TYR A 6 2.78 -0.24 9.89
C TYR A 6 1.27 -0.07 9.72
N LEU A 7 0.74 0.99 10.32
CA LEU A 7 -0.63 1.45 10.17
C LEU A 7 -0.60 2.77 9.39
N VAL A 8 -1.14 2.73 8.17
CA VAL A 8 -1.27 3.90 7.30
C VAL A 8 -2.73 4.17 7.06
N SER A 9 -3.07 5.46 7.05
CA SER A 9 -4.37 5.96 6.61
C SER A 9 -4.44 5.94 5.08
N LEU A 10 -5.48 5.32 4.53
CA LEU A 10 -5.74 5.32 3.08
C LEU A 10 -5.95 6.73 2.54
N VAL A 11 -6.39 7.67 3.38
CA VAL A 11 -6.55 9.08 3.02
C VAL A 11 -5.20 9.73 2.71
N LEU A 12 -4.12 9.26 3.35
CA LEU A 12 -2.76 9.73 3.10
C LEU A 12 -2.08 8.94 1.97
N ALA A 13 -2.71 7.87 1.47
CA ALA A 13 -2.17 7.06 0.39
C ALA A 13 -2.40 7.79 -0.94
N GLU A 14 -1.33 8.31 -1.52
CA GLU A 14 -1.40 9.06 -2.76
C GLU A 14 -1.42 8.13 -3.96
N LYS A 15 -0.50 7.16 -4.01
CA LYS A 15 -0.43 6.20 -5.12
C LYS A 15 0.06 4.83 -4.69
N ILE A 16 -0.38 3.81 -5.41
CA ILE A 16 0.13 2.44 -5.25
C ILE A 16 1.14 2.19 -6.37
N ILE A 17 2.39 1.94 -5.99
CA ILE A 17 3.45 1.56 -6.93
C ILE A 17 3.55 0.03 -6.94
N VAL A 18 3.21 -0.56 -8.07
CA VAL A 18 3.43 -1.99 -8.31
C VAL A 18 4.76 -2.12 -9.04
N GLN A 19 5.76 -2.67 -8.35
CA GLN A 19 7.07 -2.92 -8.93
C GLN A 19 7.14 -4.36 -9.46
N PRO A 20 7.88 -4.60 -10.57
CA PRO A 20 8.15 -5.94 -11.06
C PRO A 20 8.85 -6.77 -9.97
N GLY A 21 8.43 -8.04 -9.80
CA GLY A 21 8.94 -8.93 -8.75
C GLY A 21 8.04 -9.08 -7.51
N SER A 22 6.72 -8.88 -7.65
CA SER A 22 5.74 -9.02 -6.55
C SER A 22 5.97 -8.07 -5.37
N LYS A 23 6.61 -6.93 -5.62
CA LYS A 23 6.81 -5.86 -4.63
C LYS A 23 5.74 -4.80 -4.81
N TYR A 24 4.94 -4.60 -3.79
CA TYR A 24 3.92 -3.56 -3.75
C TYR A 24 4.40 -2.49 -2.79
N SER A 25 4.38 -1.24 -3.22
CA SER A 25 4.73 -0.09 -2.39
C SER A 25 3.59 0.92 -2.39
N LEU A 26 3.34 1.53 -1.25
CA LEU A 26 2.42 2.64 -1.10
C LEU A 26 3.25 3.92 -1.06
N LEU A 27 2.94 4.87 -1.93
CA LEU A 27 3.41 6.23 -1.82
C LEU A 27 2.39 7.00 -0.97
N LEU A 28 2.87 7.57 0.12
CA LEU A 28 2.11 8.49 0.95
C LEU A 28 2.23 9.92 0.40
N ASN A 29 1.24 10.76 0.68
CA ASN A 29 1.23 12.19 0.32
C ASN A 29 2.39 12.97 0.97
N ASN A 30 2.96 12.46 2.06
CA ASN A 30 4.17 13.03 2.66
C ASN A 30 5.48 12.62 1.93
N GLY A 31 5.39 11.87 0.83
CA GLY A 31 6.53 11.37 0.07
C GLY A 31 7.15 10.07 0.61
N GLU A 32 6.65 9.51 1.71
CA GLU A 32 7.14 8.24 2.24
C GLU A 32 6.69 7.06 1.37
N LEU A 33 7.61 6.12 1.15
CA LEU A 33 7.34 4.90 0.41
C LEU A 33 7.35 3.70 1.35
N LEU A 34 6.17 3.11 1.57
CA LEU A 34 6.02 1.97 2.48
C LEU A 34 5.74 0.67 1.73
N PRO A 35 6.45 -0.43 2.05
CA PRO A 35 6.17 -1.72 1.43
C PRO A 35 4.79 -2.23 1.91
N ILE A 36 3.95 -2.56 0.95
CA ILE A 36 2.65 -3.20 1.18
C ILE A 36 2.83 -4.70 1.07
N GLY A 37 2.35 -5.43 2.08
CA GLY A 37 2.26 -6.88 1.98
C GLY A 37 1.25 -7.30 0.90
N ARG A 38 1.53 -8.40 0.19
CA ARG A 38 0.65 -8.94 -0.87
C ARG A 38 -0.81 -9.09 -0.43
N SER A 39 -1.04 -9.48 0.83
CA SER A 39 -2.37 -9.62 1.40
C SER A 39 -3.15 -8.31 1.43
N LYS A 40 -2.49 -7.17 1.68
CA LYS A 40 -3.19 -5.88 1.74
C LYS A 40 -3.44 -5.29 0.37
N TYR A 41 -2.58 -5.54 -0.63
CA TYR A 41 -2.91 -5.21 -2.02
C TYR A 41 -4.21 -5.92 -2.46
N LYS A 42 -4.36 -7.21 -2.11
CA LYS A 42 -5.59 -7.97 -2.41
C LYS A 42 -6.81 -7.40 -1.68
N ASP A 43 -6.64 -7.00 -0.43
CA ASP A 43 -7.69 -6.37 0.42
C ASP A 43 -8.10 -4.98 -0.10
N LEU A 44 -7.14 -4.17 -0.54
CA LEU A 44 -7.36 -2.86 -1.18
C LEU A 44 -8.07 -3.01 -2.53
N LYS A 45 -7.61 -3.96 -3.35
CA LYS A 45 -8.24 -4.27 -4.63
C LYS A 45 -9.68 -4.74 -4.45
N GLY A 46 -9.97 -5.50 -3.39
CA GLY A 46 -11.31 -5.96 -3.05
C GLY A 46 -12.22 -4.92 -2.40
N LYS A 47 -11.71 -3.75 -1.97
CA LYS A 47 -12.53 -2.63 -1.48
C LYS A 47 -12.82 -1.56 -2.54
N MET A 48 -12.12 -1.62 -3.67
CA MET A 48 -12.26 -0.65 -4.76
C MET A 48 -13.05 -1.20 -5.96
N PHE A 49 -13.57 -2.43 -5.86
CA PHE A 49 -14.46 -3.08 -6.81
C PHE A 49 -15.72 -3.55 -6.11
#